data_AF-A0A7I0EIA7-F1
#
_entry.id   AF-A0A7I0EIA7-F1
#
_cell.length_a   1.000
_cell.length_b   1.000
_cell.length_c   1.000
_cell.angle_alpha   90.00
_cell.angle_beta   90.00
_cell.angle_gamma   90.00
#
_symmetry.space_group_name_H-M   'P 1'
#
loop_
_entity.id
_entity.type
_entity.pdbx_description
1 polymer ?
#
loop_
_entity_poly.entity_id
_entity_poly.type
_entity_poly.pdbx_seq_one_letter_code
_entity_poly.pdbx_strand_id
1 'polypeptide(L)'
;MRRTVLLPALVVLASMALAGCASGTRAAQQPASDGPSATAAPEESASAPSVAPRGADTGLESIDAYALCKAQTLAIIAPDALSGISWAPFEDATWLPRGDGAIGIYIEATDETSAQGSDGRDVALTCKVGGTMGEPDWLDFGVGTREADRDTILDILARTDQA
;
A
#
# COMPACT_ATOMS: atom_id res chain seq x y z
N MET A 1 -49.95 -16.97 6.81
CA MET A 1 -50.58 -17.63 5.65
C MET A 1 -49.50 -17.88 4.58
N ARG A 2 -49.46 -19.12 4.09
CA ARG A 2 -48.85 -19.73 2.88
C ARG A 2 -47.55 -19.17 2.24
N ARG A 3 -46.57 -20.08 2.23
CA ARG A 3 -45.32 -20.21 1.44
C ARG A 3 -45.49 -20.02 -0.07
N THR A 4 -44.39 -19.60 -0.73
CA THR A 4 -43.92 -20.27 -1.95
C THR A 4 -42.39 -20.38 -1.93
N VAL A 5 -41.90 -21.61 -1.98
CA VAL A 5 -40.52 -22.04 -2.23
C VAL A 5 -40.38 -22.31 -3.72
N LEU A 6 -39.24 -21.99 -4.35
CA LEU A 6 -38.70 -22.67 -5.55
C LEU A 6 -37.25 -22.21 -5.82
N LEU A 7 -36.28 -23.03 -5.40
CA LEU A 7 -35.06 -23.36 -6.19
C LEU A 7 -35.50 -24.25 -7.39
N PRO A 8 -34.73 -24.49 -8.48
CA PRO A 8 -33.26 -24.67 -8.56
C PRO A 8 -32.63 -24.08 -9.86
N ALA A 9 -31.31 -24.14 -10.11
CA ALA A 9 -30.67 -25.26 -10.81
C ALA A 9 -29.15 -25.07 -10.93
N LEU A 10 -28.43 -26.17 -10.73
CA LEU A 10 -27.01 -26.37 -11.02
C LEU A 10 -26.72 -26.22 -12.52
N VAL A 11 -25.56 -25.65 -12.85
CA VAL A 11 -24.77 -26.06 -14.02
C VAL A 11 -23.32 -26.30 -13.57
N VAL A 12 -22.92 -27.57 -13.66
CA VAL A 12 -21.54 -28.06 -13.55
C VAL A 12 -20.92 -27.99 -14.93
N LEU A 13 -19.70 -27.47 -15.06
CA LEU A 13 -18.84 -27.73 -16.21
C LEU A 13 -17.38 -27.88 -15.75
N ALA A 14 -16.91 -29.12 -15.86
CA ALA A 14 -15.53 -29.53 -15.70
C ALA A 14 -14.78 -29.37 -17.03
N SER A 15 -13.50 -28.97 -16.99
CA SER A 15 -12.49 -29.16 -18.04
C SER A 15 -11.12 -28.91 -17.39
N MET A 16 -10.42 -29.97 -16.98
CA MET A 16 -9.38 -30.72 -17.71
C MET A 16 -8.01 -30.04 -17.76
N ALA A 17 -7.02 -30.88 -17.38
CA ALA A 17 -5.64 -30.61 -17.08
C ALA A 17 -4.77 -30.22 -18.28
N LEU A 18 -3.63 -29.56 -18.00
CA LEU A 18 -2.39 -29.80 -18.72
C LEU A 18 -1.24 -30.08 -17.76
N ALA A 19 -0.56 -31.18 -18.06
CA ALA A 19 0.68 -31.65 -17.46
C ALA A 19 1.89 -30.79 -17.89
N GLY A 20 2.96 -30.82 -17.11
CA GLY A 20 4.27 -30.31 -17.53
C GLY A 20 5.32 -30.33 -16.44
N CYS A 21 5.90 -31.51 -16.16
CA CYS A 21 7.15 -31.66 -15.42
C CYS A 21 8.34 -31.28 -16.31
N ALA A 22 9.35 -30.61 -15.75
CA ALA A 22 10.75 -30.91 -16.08
C ALA A 22 11.68 -30.41 -14.96
N SER A 23 12.37 -31.36 -14.33
CA SER A 23 13.51 -31.16 -13.45
C SER A 23 14.80 -31.03 -14.26
N GLY A 24 15.72 -30.17 -13.82
CA GLY A 24 17.11 -30.19 -14.26
C GLY A 24 17.81 -28.87 -13.88
N THR A 25 19.03 -28.81 -13.38
CA THR A 25 20.03 -29.82 -13.00
C THR A 25 20.99 -29.09 -12.05
N ARG A 26 21.40 -29.72 -10.95
CA ARG A 26 22.47 -29.21 -10.08
C ARG A 26 23.81 -29.61 -10.70
N ALA A 27 24.68 -28.65 -11.00
CA ALA A 27 26.09 -28.89 -11.26
C ALA A 27 26.92 -28.24 -10.14
N ALA A 28 27.89 -28.99 -9.65
CA ALA A 28 28.74 -28.69 -8.51
C ALA A 28 30.13 -28.15 -8.93
N GLN A 29 30.86 -27.62 -7.95
CA GLN A 29 32.33 -27.52 -7.82
C GLN A 29 33.10 -26.36 -8.51
N GLN A 30 33.23 -25.23 -7.79
CA GLN A 30 34.44 -24.67 -7.10
C GLN A 30 35.85 -25.23 -7.46
N PRO A 31 36.99 -24.54 -7.18
CA PRO A 31 37.37 -23.11 -7.12
C PRO A 31 38.59 -22.78 -8.05
N ALA A 32 38.93 -21.49 -8.24
CA ALA A 32 40.32 -21.04 -8.30
C ALA A 32 40.40 -19.53 -8.09
N SER A 33 41.25 -19.15 -7.13
CA SER A 33 41.67 -17.79 -6.84
C SER A 33 42.55 -17.25 -7.96
N ASP A 34 42.24 -16.07 -8.46
CA ASP A 34 43.22 -15.15 -9.01
C ASP A 34 42.89 -13.76 -8.45
N GLY A 35 43.76 -13.28 -7.56
CA GLY A 35 43.66 -11.95 -6.98
C GLY A 35 44.06 -10.89 -8.01
N PRO A 36 43.35 -9.75 -8.09
CA PRO A 36 43.90 -8.57 -8.73
C PRO A 36 44.67 -7.72 -7.71
N SER A 37 45.88 -7.32 -8.10
CA SER A 37 46.66 -6.26 -7.49
C SER A 37 45.81 -5.04 -7.17
N ALA A 38 45.97 -4.53 -5.94
CA ALA A 38 45.44 -3.25 -5.50
C ALA A 38 45.93 -2.13 -6.42
N THR A 39 45.04 -1.64 -7.29
CA THR A 39 45.13 -0.31 -7.87
C THR A 39 44.22 0.57 -7.03
N ALA A 40 44.77 1.59 -6.39
CA ALA A 40 44.01 2.57 -5.63
C ALA A 40 42.94 3.18 -6.53
N ALA A 41 41.67 2.91 -6.22
CA ALA A 41 40.55 3.63 -6.81
C ALA A 41 40.58 5.07 -6.28
N PRO A 42 40.30 6.08 -7.13
CA PRO A 42 40.12 7.45 -6.65
C PRO A 42 38.96 7.45 -5.65
N GLU A 43 39.14 8.10 -4.51
CA GLU A 43 38.06 8.43 -3.58
C GLU A 43 37.03 9.26 -4.35
N GLU A 44 35.99 8.57 -4.84
CA GLU A 44 34.74 9.19 -5.21
C GLU A 44 34.18 9.79 -3.93
N SER A 45 34.45 11.09 -3.74
CA SER A 45 33.80 11.90 -2.72
C SER A 45 32.30 11.72 -2.94
N ALA A 46 31.70 10.86 -2.12
CA ALA A 46 30.26 10.69 -2.03
C ALA A 46 29.68 12.05 -1.67
N SER A 47 29.31 12.81 -2.69
CA SER A 47 28.50 14.00 -2.54
C SER A 47 27.22 13.50 -1.91
N ALA A 48 27.03 13.82 -0.62
CA ALA A 48 25.79 13.55 0.06
C ALA A 48 24.65 14.06 -0.83
N PRO A 49 23.59 13.27 -1.09
CA PRO A 49 22.49 13.72 -1.92
C PRO A 49 21.89 14.97 -1.28
N SER A 50 22.11 16.12 -1.91
CA SER A 50 21.50 17.38 -1.52
C SER A 50 20.02 17.27 -1.88
N VAL A 51 19.19 16.87 -0.92
CA VAL A 51 17.74 16.89 -1.07
C VAL A 51 17.33 18.35 -1.17
N ALA A 52 17.11 18.82 -2.40
CA ALA A 52 16.57 20.16 -2.63
C ALA A 52 15.21 20.26 -1.90
N PRO A 53 14.92 21.38 -1.23
CA PRO A 53 13.62 21.57 -0.59
C PRO A 53 12.52 21.48 -1.65
N ARG A 54 11.52 20.63 -1.41
CA ARG A 54 10.37 20.46 -2.30
C ARG A 54 9.39 21.61 -2.05
N GLY A 55 8.94 22.25 -3.13
CA GLY A 55 8.06 23.41 -3.10
C GLY A 55 6.59 23.05 -3.37
N ALA A 56 5.69 24.01 -3.15
CA ALA A 56 4.24 23.84 -3.34
C ALA A 56 3.85 23.25 -4.70
N ASP A 57 4.56 23.62 -5.77
CA ASP A 57 4.27 23.18 -7.14
C ASP A 57 4.84 21.78 -7.47
N THR A 58 5.53 21.15 -6.52
CA THR A 58 6.09 19.81 -6.74
C THR A 58 4.97 18.79 -6.76
N GLY A 59 4.94 17.95 -7.79
CA GLY A 59 4.03 16.80 -7.85
C GLY A 59 4.23 15.88 -6.65
N LEU A 60 3.18 15.16 -6.27
CA LEU A 60 3.20 14.28 -5.10
C LEU A 60 4.05 13.03 -5.33
N GLU A 61 4.86 12.70 -4.34
CA GLU A 61 5.42 11.37 -4.13
C GLU A 61 4.61 10.63 -3.07
N SER A 62 4.80 9.31 -2.95
CA SER A 62 4.04 8.47 -2.01
C SER A 62 4.18 8.93 -0.55
N ILE A 63 5.35 9.45 -0.17
CA ILE A 63 5.58 9.97 1.18
C ILE A 63 4.78 11.26 1.45
N ASP A 64 4.62 12.11 0.44
CA ASP A 64 3.84 13.34 0.56
C ASP A 64 2.35 13.01 0.63
N ALA A 65 1.89 12.10 -0.24
CA ALA A 65 0.53 11.60 -0.22
C ALA A 65 0.21 11.00 1.15
N TYR A 66 1.09 10.16 1.71
CA TYR A 66 0.93 9.63 3.06
C TYR A 66 0.78 10.74 4.12
N ALA A 67 1.66 11.73 4.11
CA ALA A 67 1.63 12.83 5.07
C ALA A 67 0.34 13.67 4.94
N LEU A 68 -0.06 13.98 3.71
CA LEU A 68 -1.29 14.70 3.39
C LEU A 68 -2.51 13.91 3.86
N CYS A 69 -2.61 12.62 3.50
CA CYS A 69 -3.75 11.77 3.86
C CYS A 69 -3.95 11.71 5.39
N LYS A 70 -2.86 11.55 6.15
CA LYS A 70 -2.89 11.59 7.61
C LYS A 70 -3.34 12.95 8.14
N ALA A 71 -2.77 14.05 7.63
CA ALA A 71 -3.12 15.40 8.05
C ALA A 71 -4.59 15.76 7.76
N GLN A 72 -5.08 15.44 6.56
CA GLN A 72 -6.46 15.68 6.15
C GLN A 72 -7.46 14.92 7.01
N THR A 73 -7.17 13.67 7.32
CA THR A 73 -8.04 12.82 8.14
C THR A 73 -8.12 13.34 9.58
N LEU A 74 -6.99 13.74 10.16
CA LEU A 74 -6.92 14.36 11.48
C LEU A 74 -7.61 15.72 11.55
N ALA A 75 -7.70 16.44 10.42
CA ALA A 75 -8.39 17.73 10.35
C ALA A 75 -9.91 17.59 10.27
N ILE A 76 -10.42 16.50 9.68
CA ILE A 76 -11.85 16.31 9.43
C ILE A 76 -12.55 15.52 10.53
N ILE A 77 -11.88 14.51 11.09
CA ILE A 77 -12.44 13.75 12.20
C ILE A 77 -12.16 14.51 13.50
N ALA A 78 -13.20 14.69 14.32
CA ALA A 78 -13.08 15.38 15.60
C ALA A 78 -11.89 14.81 16.40
N PRO A 79 -10.96 15.64 16.90
CA PRO A 79 -9.73 15.17 17.55
C PRO A 79 -9.98 14.16 18.68
N ASP A 80 -11.09 14.33 19.41
CA ASP A 80 -11.49 13.45 20.49
C ASP A 80 -11.88 12.04 20.00
N ALA A 81 -12.43 11.94 18.78
CA ALA A 81 -12.80 10.67 18.15
C ALA A 81 -11.59 9.90 17.59
N LEU A 82 -10.42 10.53 17.49
CA LEU A 82 -9.15 9.89 17.13
C LEU A 82 -8.21 9.75 18.33
N SER A 83 -8.66 10.10 19.54
CA SER A 83 -7.87 9.90 20.76
C SER A 83 -7.65 8.40 20.99
N GLY A 84 -6.39 8.00 21.20
CA GLY A 84 -6.02 6.59 21.31
C GLY A 84 -5.77 5.88 19.97
N ILE A 85 -5.83 6.58 18.83
CA ILE A 85 -5.46 5.97 17.54
C ILE A 85 -3.97 6.19 17.24
N SER A 86 -3.25 5.07 17.06
CA SER A 86 -1.85 5.04 16.66
C SER A 86 -1.72 4.57 15.21
N TRP A 87 -1.43 5.51 14.31
CA TRP A 87 -1.25 5.25 12.88
C TRP A 87 0.10 4.59 12.60
N ALA A 88 0.09 3.53 11.79
CA ALA A 88 1.30 2.87 11.29
C ALA A 88 2.21 3.87 10.55
N PRO A 89 3.53 3.68 10.61
CA PRO A 89 4.47 4.54 9.91
C PRO A 89 4.45 4.29 8.39
N PHE A 90 5.11 5.16 7.62
CA PHE A 90 5.04 5.12 6.15
C PHE A 90 5.55 3.80 5.56
N GLU A 91 6.59 3.22 6.14
CA GLU A 91 7.17 1.94 5.72
C GLU A 91 6.18 0.77 5.78
N ASP A 92 5.15 0.86 6.62
CA ASP A 92 4.11 -0.15 6.79
C ASP A 92 2.82 0.21 6.02
N ALA A 93 2.76 1.40 5.42
CA ALA A 93 1.62 1.82 4.62
C ALA A 93 1.61 1.13 3.25
N THR A 94 0.43 0.79 2.76
CA THR A 94 0.26 0.33 1.38
C THR A 94 -0.07 1.53 0.50
N TRP A 95 0.64 1.67 -0.62
CA TRP A 95 0.41 2.74 -1.58
C TRP A 95 0.35 2.23 -3.01
N LEU A 96 -0.42 2.92 -3.84
CA LEU A 96 -0.64 2.57 -5.24
C LEU A 96 -0.60 3.83 -6.11
N PRO A 97 0.41 3.99 -6.98
CA PRO A 97 0.37 4.99 -8.05
C PRO A 97 -0.72 4.61 -9.04
N ARG A 98 -1.54 5.59 -9.44
CA ARG A 98 -2.64 5.40 -10.37
C ARG A 98 -2.31 5.99 -11.74
N GLY A 99 -3.00 5.53 -12.78
CA GLY A 99 -2.84 6.02 -14.14
C GLY A 99 -3.38 7.44 -14.37
N ASP A 100 -4.18 7.97 -13.44
CA ASP A 100 -4.76 9.32 -13.46
C ASP A 100 -3.88 10.37 -12.77
N GLY A 101 -2.69 9.99 -12.29
CA GLY A 101 -1.77 10.89 -11.60
C GLY A 101 -2.03 11.05 -10.10
N ALA A 102 -3.02 10.34 -9.55
CA ALA A 102 -3.23 10.26 -8.10
C ALA A 102 -2.43 9.11 -7.47
N ILE A 103 -2.25 9.19 -6.16
CA ILE A 103 -1.67 8.14 -5.32
C ILE A 103 -2.73 7.70 -4.32
N GLY A 104 -3.06 6.41 -4.32
CA GLY A 104 -3.84 5.78 -3.27
C GLY A 104 -2.95 5.41 -2.09
N ILE A 105 -3.37 5.71 -0.87
CA ILE A 105 -2.70 5.39 0.39
C ILE A 105 -3.66 4.65 1.32
N TYR A 106 -3.17 3.58 1.93
CA TYR A 106 -3.83 2.81 2.97
C TYR A 106 -2.91 2.73 4.20
N ILE A 107 -3.37 3.25 5.33
CA ILE A 107 -2.62 3.35 6.58
C ILE A 107 -3.37 2.57 7.66
N GLU A 108 -2.81 1.47 8.11
CA GLU A 108 -3.35 0.75 9.27
C GLU A 108 -3.13 1.54 10.56
N ALA A 109 -3.99 1.33 11.53
CA ALA A 109 -3.84 1.90 12.86
C ALA A 109 -4.33 0.94 13.95
N THR A 110 -3.80 1.15 15.14
CA THR A 110 -4.30 0.56 16.38
C THR A 110 -5.24 1.56 17.05
N ASP A 111 -6.45 1.16 17.37
CA ASP A 111 -7.32 1.91 18.30
C ASP A 111 -7.12 1.36 19.71
N GLU A 112 -6.34 2.04 20.54
CA GLU A 112 -6.02 1.64 21.91
C GLU A 112 -7.27 1.59 22.83
N THR A 113 -8.40 2.16 22.40
CA THR A 113 -9.67 2.14 23.14
C THR A 113 -10.59 1.00 22.72
N SER A 114 -10.40 0.46 21.51
CA SER A 114 -11.31 -0.49 20.87
C SER A 114 -10.64 -1.74 20.31
N ALA A 115 -9.32 -1.89 20.44
CA ALA A 115 -8.49 -2.87 19.74
C ALA A 115 -9.08 -4.29 19.80
N GLN A 116 -9.65 -4.73 18.69
CA GLN A 116 -10.27 -6.05 18.54
C GLN A 116 -9.43 -7.02 17.69
N GLY A 117 -8.45 -6.53 16.94
CA GLY A 117 -7.54 -7.33 16.11
C GLY A 117 -6.52 -8.14 16.94
N SER A 118 -6.09 -9.30 16.44
CA SER A 118 -5.10 -10.16 17.12
C SER A 118 -3.71 -9.51 17.26
N ASP A 119 -3.43 -8.49 16.45
CA ASP A 119 -2.23 -7.66 16.48
C ASP A 119 -2.53 -6.20 16.92
N GLY A 120 -3.74 -5.96 17.44
CA GLY A 120 -4.23 -4.66 17.89
C GLY A 120 -4.69 -3.71 16.78
N ARG A 121 -4.43 -4.02 15.51
CA ARG A 121 -4.80 -3.15 14.38
C ARG A 121 -6.17 -3.54 13.84
N ASP A 122 -7.15 -2.65 13.99
CA ASP A 122 -8.54 -2.85 13.59
C ASP A 122 -9.16 -1.66 12.84
N VAL A 123 -8.42 -0.55 12.74
CA VAL A 123 -8.82 0.66 12.01
C VAL A 123 -7.83 0.91 10.88
N ALA A 124 -8.32 1.51 9.79
CA ALA A 124 -7.46 1.99 8.72
C ALA A 124 -7.96 3.31 8.12
N LEU A 125 -7.02 4.11 7.66
CA LEU A 125 -7.26 5.31 6.86
C LEU A 125 -7.00 4.95 5.41
N THR A 126 -7.96 5.28 4.56
CA THR A 126 -7.83 5.17 3.10
C THR A 126 -7.92 6.56 2.49
N CYS A 127 -7.12 6.82 1.47
CA CYS A 127 -7.07 8.12 0.82
C CYS A 127 -6.55 8.01 -0.62
N LYS A 128 -7.01 8.88 -1.50
CA LYS A 128 -6.57 9.00 -2.90
C LYS A 128 -6.40 10.48 -3.20
N VAL A 129 -5.18 10.88 -3.52
CA VAL A 129 -4.82 12.29 -3.71
C VAL A 129 -3.89 12.46 -4.90
N GLY A 130 -4.20 13.43 -5.76
CA GLY A 130 -3.37 13.87 -6.88
C GLY A 130 -2.95 15.33 -6.74
N GLY A 131 -2.55 15.95 -7.85
CA GLY A 131 -2.12 17.35 -7.88
C GLY A 131 -0.72 17.56 -7.32
N THR A 132 -0.54 18.62 -6.55
CA THR A 132 0.76 19.04 -5.99
C THR A 132 0.71 19.13 -4.46
N MET A 133 1.86 19.32 -3.82
CA MET A 133 1.90 19.50 -2.37
C MET A 133 1.14 20.76 -1.89
N GLY A 134 1.13 21.83 -2.69
CA GLY A 134 0.45 23.08 -2.36
C GLY A 134 -1.02 23.10 -2.77
N GLU A 135 -1.39 22.33 -3.79
CA GLU A 135 -2.74 22.23 -4.32
C GLU A 135 -3.12 20.75 -4.50
N PRO A 136 -3.34 20.02 -3.39
CA PRO A 136 -3.73 18.61 -3.46
C PRO A 136 -5.15 18.45 -4.00
N ASP A 137 -5.32 17.53 -4.95
CA ASP A 137 -6.61 17.17 -5.53
C ASP A 137 -7.14 15.89 -4.88
N TRP A 138 -8.17 16.02 -4.05
CA TRP A 138 -8.71 14.92 -3.25
C TRP A 138 -9.76 14.15 -4.04
N LEU A 139 -9.46 12.89 -4.35
CA LEU A 139 -10.44 12.00 -4.99
C LEU A 139 -11.28 11.26 -3.96
N ASP A 140 -10.66 10.84 -2.86
CA ASP A 140 -11.30 10.04 -1.81
C ASP A 140 -10.49 10.12 -0.51
N PHE A 141 -11.16 10.07 0.64
CA PHE A 141 -10.51 9.90 1.94
C PHE A 141 -11.51 9.44 3.00
N GLY A 142 -11.04 8.67 3.98
CA GLY A 142 -11.87 8.23 5.09
C GLY A 142 -11.15 7.31 6.06
N VAL A 143 -11.84 7.00 7.15
CA VAL A 143 -11.44 6.01 8.15
C VAL A 143 -12.48 4.91 8.18
N GLY A 144 -12.02 3.67 8.22
CA GLY A 144 -12.87 2.48 8.27
C GLY A 144 -12.22 1.35 9.05
N THR A 145 -12.85 0.19 9.01
CA THR A 145 -12.26 -1.03 9.57
C THR A 145 -11.07 -1.46 8.74
N ARG A 146 -10.09 -2.08 9.40
CA ARG A 146 -8.95 -2.69 8.72
C ARG A 146 -9.41 -3.81 7.77
N GLU A 147 -8.78 -3.85 6.60
CA GLU A 147 -8.78 -4.94 5.64
C GLU A 147 -7.43 -5.67 5.76
N ALA A 148 -7.45 -6.99 5.77
CA ALA A 148 -6.25 -7.82 5.92
C ALA A 148 -5.73 -8.35 4.58
N ASP A 149 -6.62 -8.43 3.58
CA ASP A 149 -6.27 -8.91 2.25
C ASP A 149 -5.65 -7.80 1.40
N ARG A 150 -4.38 -8.00 1.01
CA ARG A 150 -3.63 -7.00 0.25
C ARG A 150 -4.25 -6.72 -1.12
N ASP A 151 -4.79 -7.73 -1.80
CA ASP A 151 -5.37 -7.54 -3.12
C ASP A 151 -6.66 -6.70 -3.02
N THR A 152 -7.43 -6.91 -1.96
CA THR A 152 -8.60 -6.08 -1.63
C THR A 152 -8.20 -4.64 -1.31
N ILE A 153 -7.12 -4.42 -0.56
CA ILE A 153 -6.58 -3.07 -0.33
C ILE A 153 -6.22 -2.39 -1.66
N LEU A 154 -5.49 -3.10 -2.55
CA LEU A 154 -5.10 -2.55 -3.84
C LEU A 154 -6.31 -2.24 -4.73
N ASP A 155 -7.34 -3.08 -4.71
CA ASP A 155 -8.60 -2.82 -5.40
C ASP A 155 -9.32 -1.57 -4.87
N ILE A 156 -9.37 -1.38 -3.55
CA ILE A 156 -9.91 -0.17 -2.91
C ILE A 156 -9.16 1.08 -3.40
N LEU A 157 -7.82 1.00 -3.46
CA LEU A 157 -6.98 2.11 -3.91
C LEU A 157 -7.08 2.37 -5.42
N ALA A 158 -7.43 1.36 -6.22
CA ALA A 158 -7.58 1.46 -7.67
C ALA A 158 -8.96 1.98 -8.11
N ARG A 159 -10.01 1.79 -7.32
CA ARG A 159 -11.36 2.28 -7.66
C ARG A 159 -11.48 3.79 -7.54
N THR A 160 -12.13 4.40 -8.53
CA THR A 160 -12.36 5.86 -8.60
C THR A 160 -13.65 6.27 -7.89
N ASP A 161 -14.56 5.32 -7.66
CA ASP A 161 -15.88 5.56 -7.06
C ASP A 161 -16.02 4.84 -5.71
N GLN A 162 -16.58 5.53 -4.72
CA GLN A 162 -17.17 4.89 -3.54
C GLN A 162 -18.47 4.18 -4.00
N ALA A 163 -18.55 2.86 -3.83
CA ALA A 163 -19.78 2.09 -4.06
C ALA A 163 -20.69 2.16 -2.83
#